data_AF-A0A0F0I0H5-F1
#
_entry.id   AF-A0A0F0I0H5-F1
#
_cell.length_a   1.000
_cell.length_b   1.000
_cell.length_c   1.000
_cell.angle_alpha   90.00
_cell.angle_beta   90.00
_cell.angle_gamma   90.00
#
_symmetry.space_group_name_H-M   'P 1'
#
loop_
_entity.id
_entity.type
_entity.pdbx_description
1 polymer ?
#
loop_
_entity_poly.entity_id
_entity_poly.type
_entity_poly.pdbx_seq_one_letter_code
_entity_poly.pdbx_strand_id
1 'polypeptide(L)'
;MTTKSFSLSEVLAVAKRHPFYNPEIKYPLDETALQAVRDWAVKNQTEVNLRSQPLLHKNDIYKTVERLTHDASPENVYRESSYMSITGGGSGGVPMMFAVDVHENRQQRAQMGKLLQNCGVIKRKDWINKIIYTSEPLTGAQRAFLRATLGDVKICSVMGSSEAGPWALSSPDLVGEENLNSSSMDFVFDTRDMIIEILSPAGLDDGKPPSDIDHLPLGETGIIVQTSLRRLRNPLVRYITGDLGSLHPLPEMASAVVPESERQYLRVLRMQGRDRRFSFKWYGAYFEFEKMRALLQAEECGVLQWQVILGQLESSGLPTLQVRLLRAPSRADVLSEEQLVKRVRTFFLVLPENEHVFSIVFVKNLDGFERSSTAGKVINFVDRLH
;
A
#
# COMPACT_ATOMS: atom_id res chain seq x y z
N MET A 1 18.98 -23.62 -1.52
CA MET A 1 17.62 -23.82 -2.09
C MET A 1 17.48 -22.86 -3.27
N THR A 2 17.16 -23.35 -4.46
CA THR A 2 16.89 -22.49 -5.62
C THR A 2 15.53 -21.82 -5.47
N THR A 3 15.49 -20.49 -5.33
CA THR A 3 14.26 -19.69 -5.25
C THR A 3 13.63 -19.53 -6.64
N LYS A 4 12.88 -20.53 -7.13
CA LYS A 4 12.19 -20.45 -8.42
C LYS A 4 10.94 -19.58 -8.33
N SER A 5 10.76 -18.64 -9.26
CA SER A 5 9.50 -17.93 -9.44
C SER A 5 8.50 -18.83 -10.18
N PHE A 6 7.22 -18.52 -10.02
CA PHE A 6 6.16 -19.15 -10.80
C PHE A 6 6.03 -18.44 -12.14
N SER A 7 5.70 -19.20 -13.18
CA SER A 7 5.36 -18.61 -14.47
C SER A 7 4.04 -17.84 -14.38
N LEU A 8 3.87 -16.84 -15.26
CA LEU A 8 2.62 -16.09 -15.34
C LEU A 8 1.42 -17.00 -15.64
N SER A 9 1.60 -18.06 -16.43
CA SER A 9 0.55 -19.03 -16.74
C SER A 9 0.12 -19.84 -15.51
N GLU A 10 1.06 -20.29 -14.68
CA GLU A 10 0.74 -20.93 -13.39
C GLU A 10 -0.07 -19.99 -12.49
N VAL A 11 0.41 -18.75 -12.30
CA VAL A 11 -0.24 -17.78 -11.41
C VAL A 11 -1.67 -17.45 -11.89
N LEU A 12 -1.87 -17.24 -13.18
CA LEU A 12 -3.20 -16.96 -13.75
C LEU A 12 -4.13 -18.17 -13.69
N ALA A 13 -3.63 -19.38 -13.90
CA ALA A 13 -4.42 -20.60 -13.80
C ALA A 13 -4.97 -20.81 -12.38
N VAL A 14 -4.18 -20.45 -11.36
CA VAL A 14 -4.61 -20.50 -9.96
C VAL A 14 -5.54 -19.33 -9.62
N ALA A 15 -5.23 -18.11 -10.06
CA ALA A 15 -6.07 -16.93 -9.80
C ALA A 15 -7.51 -17.11 -10.30
N LYS A 16 -7.70 -17.69 -11.49
CA LYS A 16 -9.04 -18.02 -12.03
C LYS A 16 -9.85 -19.00 -11.16
N ARG A 17 -9.16 -19.75 -10.29
CA ARG A 17 -9.72 -20.74 -9.38
C ARG A 17 -9.66 -20.30 -7.91
N HIS A 18 -9.48 -19.00 -7.67
CA HIS A 18 -9.33 -18.46 -6.32
C HIS A 18 -10.52 -17.56 -5.94
N PRO A 19 -11.01 -17.60 -4.68
CA PRO A 19 -12.12 -16.77 -4.20
C PRO A 19 -11.92 -15.26 -4.38
N PHE A 20 -10.68 -14.79 -4.48
CA PHE A 20 -10.38 -13.37 -4.75
C PHE A 20 -10.84 -12.89 -6.13
N TYR A 21 -11.01 -13.78 -7.10
CA TYR A 21 -11.34 -13.42 -8.48
C TYR A 21 -12.60 -14.10 -8.99
N ASN A 22 -13.08 -15.14 -8.30
CA ASN A 22 -14.30 -15.84 -8.67
C ASN A 22 -15.17 -16.05 -7.44
N PRO A 23 -16.31 -15.32 -7.31
CA PRO A 23 -17.16 -15.39 -6.13
C PRO A 23 -17.87 -16.74 -5.97
N GLU A 24 -17.98 -17.54 -7.04
CA GLU A 24 -18.55 -18.90 -6.99
C GLU A 24 -17.62 -19.90 -6.29
N ILE A 25 -16.35 -19.53 -6.06
CA ILE A 25 -15.37 -20.39 -5.41
C ILE A 25 -15.36 -20.12 -3.92
N LYS A 26 -15.69 -21.16 -3.15
CA LYS A 26 -15.84 -21.04 -1.70
C LYS A 26 -14.51 -20.92 -0.96
N TYR A 27 -13.50 -21.73 -1.30
CA TYR A 27 -12.21 -21.78 -0.60
C TYR A 27 -11.04 -21.77 -1.59
N PRO A 28 -9.82 -21.36 -1.16
CA PRO A 28 -8.60 -21.56 -1.94
C PRO A 28 -8.36 -23.04 -2.24
N LEU A 29 -7.55 -23.33 -3.26
CA LEU A 29 -7.15 -24.69 -3.59
C LEU A 29 -6.26 -25.28 -2.47
N ASP A 30 -6.50 -26.55 -2.12
CA ASP A 30 -5.56 -27.33 -1.31
C ASP A 30 -4.27 -27.65 -2.10
N GLU A 31 -3.27 -28.20 -1.42
CA GLU A 31 -1.96 -28.49 -2.03
C GLU A 31 -2.05 -29.44 -3.23
N THR A 32 -2.95 -30.43 -3.19
CA THR A 32 -3.09 -31.44 -4.25
C THR A 32 -3.72 -30.81 -5.49
N ALA A 33 -4.82 -30.08 -5.32
CA ALA A 33 -5.50 -29.36 -6.39
C ALA A 33 -4.61 -28.25 -6.97
N LEU A 34 -3.84 -27.56 -6.13
CA LEU A 34 -2.89 -26.55 -6.55
C LEU A 34 -1.82 -27.16 -7.46
N GLN A 35 -1.22 -28.29 -7.07
CA GLN A 35 -0.22 -28.97 -7.89
C GLN A 35 -0.80 -29.46 -9.22
N ALA A 36 -2.02 -29.99 -9.23
CA ALA A 36 -2.69 -30.42 -10.46
C ALA A 36 -2.93 -29.26 -11.43
N VAL A 37 -3.34 -28.09 -10.92
CA VAL A 37 -3.53 -26.87 -11.75
C VAL A 37 -2.21 -26.39 -12.33
N ARG A 38 -1.12 -26.45 -11.56
CA ARG A 38 0.22 -26.09 -12.04
C ARG A 38 0.71 -27.03 -13.13
N ASP A 39 0.60 -28.34 -12.92
CA ASP A 39 1.00 -29.34 -13.91
C ASP A 39 0.21 -29.18 -15.22
N TRP A 40 -1.08 -28.87 -15.11
CA TRP A 40 -1.92 -28.55 -16.26
C TRP A 40 -1.43 -27.28 -16.98
N ALA A 41 -1.13 -26.20 -16.25
CA ALA A 41 -0.67 -24.94 -16.85
C ALA A 41 0.67 -25.11 -17.58
N VAL A 42 1.59 -25.90 -17.02
CA VAL A 42 2.89 -26.21 -17.64
C VAL A 42 2.72 -27.06 -18.91
N LYS A 43 1.86 -28.09 -18.87
CA LYS A 43 1.63 -28.99 -20.02
C LYS A 43 0.97 -28.29 -21.20
N ASN A 44 0.05 -27.38 -20.94
CA ASN A 44 -0.79 -26.79 -22.00
C ASN A 44 -0.22 -25.50 -22.61
N GLN A 45 0.95 -25.01 -22.12
CA GLN A 45 1.70 -23.84 -22.63
C GLN A 45 0.83 -22.72 -23.20
N THR A 46 -0.28 -22.42 -22.52
CA THR A 46 -1.31 -21.58 -23.12
C THR A 46 -0.80 -20.15 -23.14
N GLU A 47 -0.92 -19.47 -24.29
CA GLU A 47 -0.67 -18.04 -24.35
C GLU A 47 -1.62 -17.36 -23.36
N VAL A 48 -1.06 -16.71 -22.34
CA VAL A 48 -1.84 -16.07 -21.29
C VAL A 48 -1.79 -14.57 -21.44
N ASN A 49 -2.96 -13.94 -21.49
CA ASN A 49 -3.07 -12.50 -21.47
C ASN A 49 -3.38 -12.02 -20.04
N LEU A 50 -2.40 -11.39 -19.39
CA LEU A 50 -2.59 -10.79 -18.07
C LEU A 50 -3.79 -9.84 -18.05
N ARG A 51 -4.01 -9.06 -19.11
CA ARG A 51 -5.10 -8.07 -19.20
C ARG A 51 -6.50 -8.68 -19.19
N SER A 52 -6.63 -9.97 -19.48
CA SER A 52 -7.91 -10.70 -19.36
C SER A 52 -8.31 -10.93 -17.90
N GLN A 53 -7.36 -10.84 -16.96
CA GLN A 53 -7.66 -10.91 -15.54
C GLN A 53 -8.25 -9.57 -15.08
N PRO A 54 -9.36 -9.58 -14.30
CA PRO A 54 -9.88 -8.36 -13.70
C PRO A 54 -8.88 -7.74 -12.73
N LEU A 55 -8.99 -6.42 -12.55
CA LEU A 55 -8.25 -5.73 -11.50
C LEU A 55 -8.74 -6.20 -10.13
N LEU A 56 -7.80 -6.42 -9.22
CA LEU A 56 -8.10 -6.85 -7.87
C LEU A 56 -8.11 -5.65 -6.93
N HIS A 57 -9.30 -5.35 -6.40
CA HIS A 57 -9.49 -4.26 -5.45
C HIS A 57 -9.26 -4.73 -4.02
N LYS A 58 -8.65 -3.84 -3.22
CA LYS A 58 -8.39 -4.07 -1.80
C LYS A 58 -9.65 -4.44 -1.01
N ASN A 59 -10.78 -3.79 -1.30
CA ASN A 59 -12.04 -4.06 -0.60
C ASN A 59 -12.58 -5.47 -0.88
N ASP A 60 -12.38 -6.01 -2.09
CA ASP A 60 -12.87 -7.34 -2.45
C ASP A 60 -12.01 -8.44 -1.81
N ILE A 61 -10.69 -8.21 -1.75
CA ILE A 61 -9.79 -9.03 -0.93
C ILE A 61 -10.28 -9.02 0.51
N TYR A 62 -10.56 -7.84 1.07
CA TYR A 62 -10.83 -7.70 2.50
C TYR A 62 -12.12 -8.43 2.89
N LYS A 63 -13.19 -8.28 2.11
CA LYS A 63 -14.44 -9.04 2.29
C LYS A 63 -14.21 -10.55 2.23
N THR A 64 -13.39 -11.00 1.27
CA THR A 64 -13.10 -12.42 1.09
C THR A 64 -12.25 -12.98 2.23
N VAL A 65 -11.21 -12.25 2.64
CA VAL A 65 -10.34 -12.61 3.76
C VAL A 65 -11.12 -12.67 5.07
N GLU A 66 -12.00 -11.70 5.32
CA GLU A 66 -12.86 -11.70 6.51
C GLU A 66 -13.72 -12.97 6.55
N ARG A 67 -14.40 -13.30 5.45
CA ARG A 67 -15.19 -14.54 5.33
C ARG A 67 -14.33 -15.78 5.58
N LEU A 68 -13.20 -15.90 4.89
CA LEU A 68 -12.30 -17.06 5.01
C LEU A 68 -11.64 -17.17 6.38
N THR A 69 -11.48 -16.08 7.12
CA THR A 69 -10.88 -16.11 8.46
C THR A 69 -11.86 -16.65 9.50
N HIS A 70 -13.15 -16.28 9.38
CA HIS A 70 -14.20 -16.65 10.31
C HIS A 70 -14.83 -18.02 10.02
N ASP A 71 -14.69 -18.54 8.80
CA ASP A 71 -15.21 -19.87 8.45
C ASP A 71 -14.29 -20.99 8.97
N ALA A 72 -14.81 -21.80 9.90
CA ALA A 72 -14.09 -22.89 10.53
C ALA A 72 -14.24 -24.25 9.83
N SER A 73 -14.84 -24.29 8.63
CA SER A 73 -14.96 -25.51 7.84
C SER A 73 -13.59 -26.19 7.63
N PRO A 74 -13.49 -27.52 7.72
CA PRO A 74 -12.24 -28.25 7.47
C PRO A 74 -11.79 -28.19 6.00
N GLU A 75 -12.68 -27.85 5.08
CA GLU A 75 -12.35 -27.62 3.66
C GLU A 75 -11.70 -26.26 3.43
N ASN A 76 -11.79 -25.35 4.42
CA ASN A 76 -11.22 -24.01 4.32
C ASN A 76 -9.73 -24.01 4.64
N VAL A 77 -8.93 -24.27 3.60
CA VAL A 77 -7.47 -24.28 3.70
C VAL A 77 -6.85 -22.89 3.81
N TYR A 78 -7.60 -21.77 3.86
CA TYR A 78 -7.01 -20.42 3.86
C TYR A 78 -6.00 -20.17 5.00
N ARG A 79 -6.22 -20.77 6.18
CA ARG A 79 -5.43 -20.51 7.40
C ARG A 79 -4.31 -21.51 7.64
N GLU A 80 -4.34 -22.67 6.97
CA GLU A 80 -3.40 -23.75 7.25
C GLU A 80 -1.97 -23.34 6.86
N SER A 81 -0.94 -23.77 7.58
CA SER A 81 0.47 -23.54 7.22
C SER A 81 0.79 -22.10 6.77
N SER A 82 0.16 -21.11 7.41
CA SER A 82 0.22 -19.72 6.97
C SER A 82 0.95 -18.83 7.96
N TYR A 83 1.80 -17.95 7.43
CA TYR A 83 2.30 -16.78 8.12
C TYR A 83 1.25 -15.66 8.05
N MET A 84 0.83 -15.14 9.21
CA MET A 84 -0.11 -14.03 9.27
C MET A 84 0.63 -12.70 9.18
N SER A 85 0.40 -11.95 8.10
CA SER A 85 0.87 -10.57 7.99
C SER A 85 -0.26 -9.62 8.33
N ILE A 86 -0.03 -8.72 9.28
CA ILE A 86 -1.06 -7.78 9.74
C ILE A 86 -0.85 -6.42 9.06
N THR A 87 -1.91 -5.83 8.49
CA THR A 87 -1.89 -4.40 8.14
C THR A 87 -2.28 -3.57 9.35
N GLY A 88 -1.39 -2.66 9.76
CA GLY A 88 -1.60 -1.80 10.93
C GLY A 88 -1.87 -0.32 10.64
N GLY A 89 -1.78 0.13 9.39
CA GLY A 89 -1.79 1.58 9.09
C GLY A 89 -2.99 2.02 8.28
N GLY A 90 -3.89 2.82 8.87
CA GLY A 90 -4.66 3.76 8.06
C GLY A 90 -6.02 4.25 8.58
N SER A 91 -6.82 3.46 9.31
CA SER A 91 -8.23 3.87 9.47
C SER A 91 -8.92 3.47 10.78
N GLY A 92 -8.17 3.18 11.84
CA GLY A 92 -8.74 2.82 13.16
C GLY A 92 -9.65 1.59 13.17
N GLY A 93 -9.62 0.77 12.11
CA GLY A 93 -10.37 -0.48 11.99
C GLY A 93 -9.63 -1.68 12.57
N VAL A 94 -10.32 -2.82 12.69
CA VAL A 94 -9.69 -4.08 13.12
C VAL A 94 -8.52 -4.40 12.17
N PRO A 95 -7.30 -4.64 12.69
CA PRO A 95 -6.15 -4.98 11.85
C PRO A 95 -6.45 -6.19 10.97
N MET A 96 -6.26 -6.06 9.67
CA MET A 96 -6.53 -7.15 8.73
C MET A 96 -5.37 -8.14 8.75
N MET A 97 -5.69 -9.43 8.88
CA MET A 97 -4.73 -10.52 8.83
C MET A 97 -4.73 -11.13 7.42
N PHE A 98 -3.66 -10.86 6.67
CA PHE A 98 -3.45 -11.51 5.39
C PHE A 98 -2.65 -12.79 5.59
N ALA A 99 -3.28 -13.94 5.33
CA ALA A 99 -2.62 -15.24 5.39
C ALA A 99 -1.71 -15.40 4.18
N VAL A 100 -0.44 -15.75 4.43
CA VAL A 100 0.52 -16.06 3.37
C VAL A 100 1.05 -17.44 3.62
N ASP A 101 1.17 -18.26 2.59
CA ASP A 101 1.78 -19.58 2.75
C ASP A 101 3.20 -19.47 3.36
N VAL A 102 3.49 -20.32 4.35
CA VAL A 102 4.77 -20.26 5.09
C VAL A 102 5.98 -20.52 4.20
N HIS A 103 5.85 -21.40 3.21
CA HIS A 103 6.93 -21.75 2.30
C HIS A 103 7.12 -20.66 1.25
N GLU A 104 6.02 -20.16 0.65
CA GLU A 104 6.08 -19.02 -0.28
C GLU A 104 6.69 -17.79 0.40
N ASN A 105 6.28 -17.46 1.63
CA ASN A 105 6.82 -16.33 2.40
C ASN A 105 8.32 -16.49 2.71
N ARG A 106 8.76 -17.70 3.08
CA ARG A 106 10.19 -17.98 3.29
C ARG A 106 11.00 -17.82 1.99
N GLN A 107 10.48 -18.31 0.87
CA GLN A 107 11.12 -18.17 -0.44
C GLN A 107 11.19 -16.71 -0.88
N GLN A 108 10.11 -15.95 -0.70
CA GLN A 108 10.08 -14.52 -0.99
C GLN A 108 11.13 -13.75 -0.17
N ARG A 109 11.23 -14.02 1.14
CA ARG A 109 12.22 -13.35 2.00
C ARG A 109 13.65 -13.73 1.63
N ALA A 110 13.90 -14.99 1.29
CA ALA A 110 15.20 -15.43 0.79
C ALA A 110 15.56 -14.73 -0.54
N GLN A 111 14.57 -14.57 -1.43
CA GLN A 111 14.73 -13.86 -2.69
C GLN A 111 14.99 -12.36 -2.49
N MET A 112 14.29 -11.71 -1.54
CA MET A 112 14.58 -10.34 -1.15
C MET A 112 16.03 -10.19 -0.65
N GLY A 113 16.51 -11.14 0.15
CA GLY A 113 17.92 -11.21 0.56
C GLY A 113 18.88 -11.31 -0.62
N LYS A 114 18.53 -12.11 -1.63
CA LYS A 114 19.30 -12.22 -2.88
C LYS A 114 19.28 -10.91 -3.68
N LEU A 115 18.14 -10.23 -3.78
CA LEU A 115 18.04 -8.93 -4.44
C LEU A 115 18.91 -7.88 -3.73
N LEU A 116 18.86 -7.81 -2.40
CA LEU A 116 19.74 -6.95 -1.60
C LEU A 116 21.22 -7.24 -1.87
N GLN A 117 21.60 -8.51 -2.00
CA GLN A 117 22.97 -8.91 -2.31
C GLN A 117 23.36 -8.54 -3.74
N ASN A 118 22.52 -8.85 -4.72
CA ASN A 118 22.75 -8.56 -6.14
C ASN A 118 22.87 -7.04 -6.40
N CYS A 119 22.14 -6.23 -5.65
CA CYS A 119 22.20 -4.79 -5.72
C CYS A 119 23.31 -4.17 -4.86
N GLY A 120 24.18 -4.99 -4.25
CA GLY A 120 25.31 -4.52 -3.43
C GLY A 120 24.92 -3.90 -2.08
N VAL A 121 23.64 -3.95 -1.72
CA VAL A 121 23.10 -3.41 -0.47
C VAL A 121 23.58 -4.21 0.73
N ILE A 122 23.78 -5.52 0.62
CA ILE A 122 24.40 -6.34 1.67
C ILE A 122 25.59 -7.14 1.13
N LYS A 123 26.70 -7.12 1.85
CA LYS A 123 27.92 -7.88 1.55
C LYS A 123 28.36 -8.69 2.76
N ARG A 124 29.08 -9.80 2.53
CA ARG A 124 29.49 -10.78 3.56
C ARG A 124 30.27 -10.19 4.75
N LYS A 125 30.88 -9.01 4.59
CA LYS A 125 31.69 -8.32 5.62
C LYS A 125 31.09 -6.98 6.06
N ASP A 126 29.83 -6.69 5.74
CA ASP A 126 29.21 -5.45 6.19
C ASP A 126 29.09 -5.43 7.72
N TRP A 127 29.53 -4.33 8.33
CA TRP A 127 29.34 -3.94 9.73
C TRP A 127 28.61 -2.60 9.74
N ILE A 128 27.72 -2.36 10.72
CA ILE A 128 26.80 -1.21 10.90
C ILE A 128 27.22 0.08 10.13
N ASN A 129 27.01 0.10 8.82
CA ASN A 129 27.30 1.23 7.93
C ASN A 129 26.07 1.56 7.06
N LYS A 130 24.97 0.86 7.31
CA LYS A 130 23.72 0.91 6.56
C LYS A 130 22.54 0.83 7.52
N ILE A 131 21.55 1.66 7.25
CA ILE A 131 20.21 1.55 7.82
C ILE A 131 19.30 1.07 6.71
N ILE A 132 18.50 0.04 6.98
CA ILE A 132 17.43 -0.39 6.09
C ILE A 132 16.12 -0.11 6.81
N TYR A 133 15.32 0.80 6.27
CA TYR A 133 13.97 1.11 6.77
C TYR A 133 12.91 0.70 5.77
N THR A 134 11.64 0.76 6.18
CA THR A 134 10.49 0.40 5.33
C THR A 134 9.25 1.15 5.82
N SER A 135 8.09 0.86 5.20
CA SER A 135 6.76 1.40 5.48
C SER A 135 6.56 2.87 5.11
N GLU A 136 7.52 3.74 5.39
CA GLU A 136 7.37 5.18 5.20
C GLU A 136 8.65 5.88 4.76
N PRO A 137 8.54 6.90 3.88
CA PRO A 137 9.69 7.69 3.51
C PRO A 137 10.22 8.51 4.69
N LEU A 138 11.54 8.52 4.87
CA LEU A 138 12.19 9.36 5.85
C LEU A 138 12.27 10.80 5.34
N THR A 139 11.87 11.77 6.16
CA THR A 139 12.02 13.19 5.85
C THR A 139 13.49 13.60 5.84
N GLY A 140 13.81 14.72 5.19
CA GLY A 140 15.17 15.26 5.21
C GLY A 140 15.70 15.51 6.62
N ALA A 141 14.85 15.99 7.54
CA ALA A 141 15.20 16.18 8.94
C ALA A 141 15.51 14.84 9.66
N GLN A 142 14.70 13.79 9.43
CA GLN A 142 14.94 12.46 9.98
C GLN A 142 16.26 11.88 9.46
N ARG A 143 16.54 12.02 8.16
CA ARG A 143 17.82 11.58 7.55
C ARG A 143 19.01 12.33 8.14
N ALA A 144 18.91 13.66 8.28
CA ALA A 144 19.94 14.48 8.88
C ALA A 144 20.21 14.07 10.34
N PHE A 145 19.16 13.83 11.12
CA PHE A 145 19.27 13.34 12.49
C PHE A 145 19.97 11.97 12.58
N LEU A 146 19.58 11.02 11.71
CA LEU A 146 20.21 9.71 11.66
C LEU A 146 21.71 9.81 11.32
N ARG A 147 22.07 10.64 10.34
CA ARG A 147 23.48 10.87 9.97
C ARG A 147 24.27 11.58 11.07
N ALA A 148 23.67 12.56 11.75
CA ALA A 148 24.31 13.23 12.89
C ALA A 148 24.55 12.27 14.07
N THR A 149 23.66 11.30 14.27
CA THR A 149 23.72 10.35 15.39
C THR A 149 24.65 9.17 15.11
N LEU A 150 24.57 8.61 13.90
CA LEU A 150 25.20 7.34 13.53
C LEU A 150 26.43 7.51 12.62
N GLY A 151 26.74 8.75 12.23
CA GLY A 151 27.80 9.07 11.27
C GLY A 151 27.34 8.91 9.83
N ASP A 152 28.29 8.75 8.91
CA ASP A 152 28.04 8.61 7.48
C ASP A 152 27.51 7.20 7.13
N VAL A 153 26.28 6.92 7.55
CA VAL A 153 25.56 5.68 7.26
C VAL A 153 24.75 5.81 5.97
N LYS A 154 24.78 4.77 5.14
CA LYS A 154 23.90 4.69 3.97
C LYS A 154 22.48 4.39 4.43
N ILE A 155 21.53 5.18 3.94
CA ILE A 155 20.11 5.01 4.27
C ILE A 155 19.42 4.35 3.07
N CYS A 156 19.05 3.08 3.24
CA CYS A 156 18.38 2.25 2.23
C CYS A 156 16.93 1.98 2.65
N SER A 157 16.06 1.70 1.69
CA SER A 157 14.66 1.37 1.95
C SER A 157 14.26 0.04 1.33
N VAL A 158 13.24 -0.61 1.88
CA VAL A 158 12.55 -1.76 1.27
C VAL A 158 11.07 -1.41 1.14
N MET A 159 10.49 -1.71 -0.03
CA MET A 159 9.07 -1.60 -0.29
C MET A 159 8.39 -2.97 -0.17
N GLY A 160 7.20 -2.96 0.44
CA GLY A 160 6.33 -4.12 0.56
C GLY A 160 4.98 -3.76 1.17
N SER A 161 4.07 -4.74 1.18
CA SER A 161 2.78 -4.67 1.88
C SER A 161 2.51 -5.99 2.60
N SER A 162 1.42 -6.10 3.35
CA SER A 162 1.02 -7.41 3.92
C SER A 162 0.64 -8.40 2.83
N GLU A 163 -0.05 -7.91 1.79
CA GLU A 163 -0.55 -8.70 0.68
C GLU A 163 0.59 -9.13 -0.25
N ALA A 164 1.60 -8.29 -0.42
CA ALA A 164 2.70 -8.55 -1.35
C ALA A 164 3.94 -9.14 -0.67
N GLY A 165 4.21 -8.84 0.60
CA GLY A 165 5.53 -9.03 1.21
C GLY A 165 6.56 -8.02 0.68
N PRO A 166 7.85 -8.13 1.05
CA PRO A 166 8.90 -7.26 0.50
C PRO A 166 9.26 -7.69 -0.93
N TRP A 167 9.45 -6.72 -1.82
CA TRP A 167 9.71 -7.02 -3.25
C TRP A 167 10.55 -5.98 -4.01
N ALA A 168 10.78 -4.80 -3.44
CA ALA A 168 11.66 -3.80 -4.06
C ALA A 168 12.52 -3.10 -3.00
N LEU A 169 13.61 -2.47 -3.43
CA LEU A 169 14.54 -1.76 -2.54
C LEU A 169 15.00 -0.44 -3.12
N SER A 170 15.38 0.49 -2.25
CA SER A 170 16.02 1.75 -2.61
C SER A 170 17.41 1.81 -1.96
N SER A 171 18.40 2.29 -2.70
CA SER A 171 19.75 2.51 -2.20
C SER A 171 20.43 3.65 -2.98
N PRO A 172 21.20 4.52 -2.31
CA PRO A 172 21.95 5.57 -2.99
C PRO A 172 22.88 5.08 -4.10
N ASP A 173 23.41 3.86 -3.95
CA ASP A 173 24.30 3.25 -4.95
C ASP A 173 23.58 2.83 -6.25
N LEU A 174 22.25 2.78 -6.25
CA LEU A 174 21.44 2.32 -7.38
C LEU A 174 20.72 3.47 -8.09
N VAL A 175 20.17 4.40 -7.31
CA VAL A 175 19.26 5.44 -7.80
C VAL A 175 19.71 6.86 -7.41
N GLY A 176 20.89 6.99 -6.80
CA GLY A 176 21.40 8.25 -6.27
C GLY A 176 20.85 8.60 -4.89
N GLU A 177 21.43 9.63 -4.27
CA GLU A 177 20.89 10.19 -3.04
C GLU A 177 19.49 10.74 -3.29
N GLU A 178 18.56 10.44 -2.39
CA GLU A 178 17.21 10.96 -2.48
C GLU A 178 17.23 12.49 -2.45
N ASN A 179 16.57 13.09 -3.44
CA ASN A 179 16.34 14.52 -3.45
C ASN A 179 15.38 14.86 -2.31
N LEU A 180 15.89 15.53 -1.27
CA LEU A 180 15.11 15.90 -0.08
C LEU A 180 13.93 16.84 -0.37
N ASN A 181 13.90 17.45 -1.55
CA ASN A 181 12.82 18.30 -2.03
C ASN A 181 11.83 17.56 -2.95
N SER A 182 12.12 16.31 -3.32
CA SER A 182 11.23 15.45 -4.12
C SER A 182 10.28 14.69 -3.19
N SER A 183 8.99 14.72 -3.52
CA SER A 183 7.99 13.86 -2.87
C SER A 183 7.99 12.42 -3.38
N SER A 184 8.92 12.07 -4.27
CA SER A 184 9.02 10.76 -4.90
C SER A 184 10.26 9.98 -4.45
N MET A 185 10.12 8.65 -4.46
CA MET A 185 11.17 7.70 -4.06
C MET A 185 11.31 6.60 -5.10
N ASP A 186 12.56 6.30 -5.46
CA ASP A 186 12.88 5.30 -6.47
C ASP A 186 13.21 3.96 -5.83
N PHE A 187 12.55 2.90 -6.29
CA PHE A 187 12.75 1.52 -5.85
C PHE A 187 13.11 0.63 -7.03
N VAL A 188 14.21 -0.11 -6.90
CA VAL A 188 14.61 -1.17 -7.83
C VAL A 188 13.89 -2.47 -7.47
N PHE A 189 13.30 -3.12 -8.47
CA PHE A 189 12.65 -4.43 -8.34
C PHE A 189 13.05 -5.38 -9.48
N ASP A 190 12.84 -6.67 -9.26
CA ASP A 190 13.14 -7.74 -10.21
C ASP A 190 11.87 -8.17 -10.96
N THR A 191 11.89 -8.06 -12.29
CA THR A 191 10.75 -8.39 -13.16
C THR A 191 10.44 -9.88 -13.21
N ARG A 192 11.34 -10.75 -12.70
CA ARG A 192 11.09 -12.18 -12.54
C ARG A 192 10.24 -12.49 -11.30
N ASP A 193 10.10 -11.52 -10.40
CA ASP A 193 9.40 -11.65 -9.11
C ASP A 193 8.08 -10.87 -9.08
N MET A 194 8.06 -9.71 -9.74
CA MET A 194 6.91 -8.82 -9.76
C MET A 194 6.72 -8.23 -11.15
N ILE A 195 5.50 -8.28 -11.66
CA ILE A 195 5.09 -7.54 -12.86
C ILE A 195 4.35 -6.30 -12.38
N ILE A 196 4.79 -5.13 -12.84
CA ILE A 196 4.17 -3.84 -12.52
C ILE A 196 3.55 -3.24 -13.78
N GLU A 197 2.29 -2.84 -13.67
CA GLU A 197 1.55 -2.08 -14.66
C GLU A 197 1.32 -0.67 -14.10
N ILE A 198 1.51 0.37 -14.92
CA ILE A 198 1.10 1.74 -14.60
C ILE A 198 -0.12 2.06 -15.45
N LEU A 199 -1.27 2.26 -14.80
CA LEU A 199 -2.54 2.47 -15.49
C LEU A 199 -3.01 3.92 -15.39
N SER A 200 -3.67 4.40 -16.44
CA SER A 200 -4.29 5.72 -16.44
C SER A 200 -5.38 5.82 -15.37
N PRO A 201 -5.34 6.83 -14.48
CA PRO A 201 -6.38 7.03 -13.47
C PRO A 201 -7.77 7.28 -14.06
N ALA A 202 -7.86 7.93 -15.23
CA ALA A 202 -9.13 8.21 -15.89
C ALA A 202 -9.84 6.93 -16.39
N GLY A 203 -9.07 5.93 -16.85
CA GLY A 203 -9.63 4.67 -17.34
C GLY A 203 -10.29 3.81 -16.27
N LEU A 204 -9.92 4.00 -15.00
CA LEU A 204 -10.52 3.34 -13.84
C LEU A 204 -11.86 3.96 -13.44
N ASP A 205 -12.02 5.27 -13.62
CA ASP A 205 -13.24 6.00 -13.25
C ASP A 205 -14.38 5.79 -14.28
N ASP A 206 -14.03 5.49 -15.54
CA ASP A 206 -14.99 5.32 -16.65
C ASP A 206 -15.71 3.95 -16.69
N GLY A 207 -15.44 3.06 -15.72
CA GLY A 207 -16.03 1.71 -15.71
C GLY A 207 -15.65 0.84 -16.92
N LYS A 208 -14.54 1.19 -17.60
CA LYS A 208 -14.01 0.41 -18.74
C LYS A 208 -13.69 -1.01 -18.30
N PRO A 209 -13.88 -2.02 -19.18
CA PRO A 209 -13.46 -3.36 -18.86
C PRO A 209 -11.93 -3.37 -18.61
N PRO A 210 -11.43 -4.25 -17.72
CA PRO A 210 -10.02 -4.29 -17.32
C PRO A 210 -8.99 -4.45 -18.45
N SER A 211 -9.45 -4.91 -19.62
CA SER A 211 -8.67 -5.06 -20.86
C SER A 211 -8.39 -3.74 -21.58
N ASP A 212 -9.23 -2.73 -21.35
CA ASP A 212 -9.31 -1.49 -22.14
C ASP A 212 -8.74 -0.29 -21.37
N ILE A 213 -8.15 -0.54 -20.20
CA ILE A 213 -7.45 0.48 -19.42
C ILE A 213 -6.05 0.64 -20.00
N ASP A 214 -5.77 1.85 -20.49
CA ASP A 214 -4.49 2.17 -21.12
C ASP A 214 -3.34 2.07 -20.12
N HIS A 215 -2.30 1.34 -20.54
CA HIS A 215 -1.02 1.35 -19.85
C HIS A 215 -0.28 2.64 -20.22
N LEU A 216 0.23 3.31 -19.20
CA LEU A 216 1.04 4.49 -19.43
C LEU A 216 2.47 4.09 -19.85
N PRO A 217 3.08 4.81 -20.79
CA PRO A 217 4.48 4.67 -21.16
C PRO A 217 5.45 4.81 -19.98
N LEU A 218 6.70 4.39 -20.19
CA LEU A 218 7.76 4.63 -19.22
C LEU A 218 7.90 6.13 -18.90
N GLY A 219 8.08 6.44 -17.62
CA GLY A 219 8.16 7.80 -17.11
C GLY A 219 6.83 8.48 -16.82
N GLU A 220 5.72 8.01 -17.39
CA GLU A 220 4.40 8.57 -17.11
C GLU A 220 3.83 8.07 -15.79
N THR A 221 3.15 8.98 -15.08
CA THR A 221 2.63 8.73 -13.74
C THR A 221 1.19 8.25 -13.79
N GLY A 222 0.92 7.12 -13.15
CA GLY A 222 -0.41 6.56 -13.03
C GLY A 222 -0.54 5.67 -11.81
N ILE A 223 -1.61 4.87 -11.78
CA ILE A 223 -1.91 3.96 -10.68
C ILE A 223 -1.03 2.73 -10.80
N ILE A 224 -0.35 2.37 -9.70
CA ILE A 224 0.49 1.19 -9.62
C ILE A 224 -0.37 -0.04 -9.41
N VAL A 225 -0.33 -0.94 -10.37
CA VAL A 225 -0.97 -2.26 -10.33
C VAL A 225 0.12 -3.33 -10.34
N GLN A 226 0.02 -4.30 -9.42
CA GLN A 226 1.07 -5.32 -9.23
C GLN A 226 0.56 -6.75 -9.40
N THR A 227 1.40 -7.60 -9.97
CA THR A 227 1.22 -9.04 -10.06
C THR A 227 2.44 -9.77 -9.50
N SER A 228 2.26 -10.53 -8.43
CA SER A 228 3.32 -11.33 -7.80
C SER A 228 3.52 -12.65 -8.51
N LEU A 229 4.76 -12.96 -8.88
CA LEU A 229 5.18 -14.26 -9.42
C LEU A 229 5.75 -15.19 -8.33
N ARG A 230 5.46 -14.88 -7.06
CA ARG A 230 5.97 -15.59 -5.88
C ARG A 230 4.87 -16.14 -4.97
N ARG A 231 3.60 -15.97 -5.36
CA ARG A 231 2.44 -16.40 -4.59
C ARG A 231 1.49 -17.19 -5.48
N LEU A 232 1.17 -18.41 -5.10
CA LEU A 232 0.14 -19.21 -5.75
C LEU A 232 -1.05 -19.42 -4.84
N ARG A 233 -0.83 -19.71 -3.56
CA ARG A 233 -1.94 -20.07 -2.67
C ARG A 233 -2.97 -18.94 -2.51
N ASN A 234 -2.49 -17.74 -2.24
CA ASN A 234 -3.28 -16.50 -2.19
C ASN A 234 -2.70 -15.55 -3.24
N PRO A 235 -3.01 -15.76 -4.54
CA PRO A 235 -2.31 -15.11 -5.63
C PRO A 235 -2.71 -13.64 -5.71
N LEU A 236 -1.71 -12.77 -5.88
CA LEU A 236 -1.88 -11.33 -6.02
C LEU A 236 -1.62 -10.94 -7.48
N VAL A 237 -2.69 -10.82 -8.26
CA VAL A 237 -2.68 -10.61 -9.71
C VAL A 237 -3.48 -9.36 -10.01
N ARG A 238 -2.87 -8.45 -10.76
CA ARG A 238 -3.40 -7.12 -11.08
C ARG A 238 -4.00 -6.40 -9.88
N TYR A 239 -3.32 -6.46 -8.74
CA TYR A 239 -3.74 -5.81 -7.52
C TYR A 239 -3.49 -4.31 -7.57
N ILE A 240 -4.54 -3.52 -7.34
CA ILE A 240 -4.45 -2.06 -7.22
C ILE A 240 -3.88 -1.73 -5.84
N THR A 241 -2.66 -1.20 -5.82
CA THR A 241 -1.94 -0.84 -4.58
C THR A 241 -2.57 0.37 -3.85
N GLY A 242 -3.21 1.24 -4.64
CA GLY A 242 -3.67 2.57 -4.22
C GLY A 242 -2.58 3.65 -4.32
N ASP A 243 -1.36 3.27 -4.71
CA ASP A 243 -0.22 4.17 -4.86
C ASP A 243 -0.08 4.64 -6.32
N LEU A 244 0.47 5.86 -6.48
CA LEU A 244 0.82 6.46 -7.75
C LEU A 244 2.32 6.34 -8.00
N GLY A 245 2.69 6.14 -9.26
CA GLY A 245 4.07 6.11 -9.66
C GLY A 245 4.27 5.93 -11.14
N SER A 246 5.54 5.76 -11.52
CA SER A 246 5.97 5.60 -12.90
C SER A 246 7.08 4.55 -13.00
N LEU A 247 7.17 3.88 -14.15
CA LEU A 247 8.21 2.89 -14.42
C LEU A 247 9.36 3.50 -15.22
N HIS A 248 10.58 3.10 -14.87
CA HIS A 248 11.82 3.61 -15.45
C HIS A 248 12.82 2.46 -15.71
N PRO A 249 13.72 2.62 -16.70
CA PRO A 249 14.86 1.72 -16.84
C PRO A 249 15.79 1.82 -15.63
N LEU A 250 16.64 0.81 -15.43
CA LEU A 250 17.68 0.87 -14.42
C LEU A 250 18.70 1.98 -14.79
N PRO A 251 19.03 2.91 -13.87
CA PRO A 251 20.01 3.96 -14.12
C PRO A 251 21.41 3.40 -14.44
N GLU A 252 22.17 4.08 -15.29
CA GLU A 252 23.51 3.63 -15.68
C GLU A 252 24.45 3.46 -14.48
N MET A 253 24.35 4.36 -13.47
CA MET A 253 25.15 4.30 -12.24
C MET A 253 24.99 2.97 -11.47
N ALA A 254 23.82 2.33 -11.55
CA ALA A 254 23.59 1.04 -10.91
C ALA A 254 24.52 -0.06 -11.46
N SER A 255 25.08 0.12 -12.67
CA SER A 255 26.04 -0.80 -13.26
C SER A 255 27.31 -0.97 -12.42
N ALA A 256 27.64 0.00 -11.56
CA ALA A 256 28.77 -0.08 -10.64
C ALA A 256 28.58 -1.13 -9.54
N VAL A 257 27.34 -1.52 -9.25
CA VAL A 257 27.01 -2.47 -8.16
C VAL A 257 26.22 -3.69 -8.63
N VAL A 258 25.42 -3.57 -9.69
CA VAL A 258 24.60 -4.67 -10.23
C VAL A 258 25.39 -5.47 -11.26
N PRO A 259 25.51 -6.80 -11.09
CA PRO A 259 26.12 -7.69 -12.08
C PRO A 259 25.43 -7.58 -13.44
N GLU A 260 26.20 -7.58 -14.52
CA GLU A 260 25.69 -7.43 -15.90
C GLU A 260 24.56 -8.42 -16.23
N SER A 261 24.69 -9.68 -15.80
CA SER A 261 23.69 -10.73 -16.01
C SER A 261 22.32 -10.43 -15.38
N GLU A 262 22.27 -9.58 -14.35
CA GLU A 262 21.05 -9.26 -13.61
C GLU A 262 20.35 -8.00 -14.14
N ARG A 263 21.08 -7.07 -14.78
CA ARG A 263 20.57 -5.73 -15.14
C ARG A 263 19.33 -5.76 -16.02
N GLN A 264 19.25 -6.72 -16.94
CA GLN A 264 18.09 -6.86 -17.85
C GLN A 264 16.77 -7.13 -17.12
N TYR A 265 16.83 -7.73 -15.92
CA TYR A 265 15.67 -8.09 -15.11
C TYR A 265 15.30 -7.01 -14.09
N LEU A 266 16.09 -5.94 -13.96
CA LEU A 266 15.83 -4.89 -12.98
C LEU A 266 15.16 -3.69 -13.62
N ARG A 267 14.20 -3.10 -12.92
CA ARG A 267 13.52 -1.86 -13.29
C ARG A 267 13.40 -0.97 -12.07
N VAL A 268 13.18 0.33 -12.30
CA VAL A 268 12.90 1.30 -11.25
C VAL A 268 11.42 1.65 -11.25
N LEU A 269 10.79 1.53 -10.08
CA LEU A 269 9.50 2.12 -9.77
C LEU A 269 9.74 3.42 -9.01
N ARG A 270 9.35 4.56 -9.61
CA ARG A 270 9.31 5.85 -8.93
C ARG A 270 7.96 6.02 -8.27
N MET A 271 7.90 5.83 -6.96
CA MET A 271 6.71 6.00 -6.13
C MET A 271 6.49 7.49 -5.82
N GLN A 272 5.27 7.99 -5.98
CA GLN A 272 4.90 9.39 -5.71
C GLN A 272 3.91 9.55 -4.54
N GLY A 273 3.61 8.45 -3.84
CA GLY A 273 2.66 8.40 -2.72
C GLY A 273 1.31 7.81 -3.12
N ARG A 274 0.30 7.96 -2.25
CA ARG A 274 -1.07 7.51 -2.52
C ARG A 274 -1.80 8.42 -3.51
N ASP A 275 -2.80 7.87 -4.20
CA ASP A 275 -3.75 8.67 -4.96
C ASP A 275 -4.52 9.61 -4.03
N ARG A 276 -4.20 10.91 -4.13
CA ARG A 276 -4.75 11.98 -3.29
C ARG A 276 -6.22 12.29 -3.60
N ARG A 277 -6.80 11.72 -4.66
CA ARG A 277 -8.24 11.85 -4.95
C ARG A 277 -9.09 11.05 -3.97
N PHE A 278 -8.52 9.99 -3.37
CA PHE A 278 -9.26 9.05 -2.53
C PHE A 278 -8.77 8.97 -1.08
N SER A 279 -7.59 9.53 -0.80
CA SER A 279 -7.01 9.48 0.55
C SER A 279 -6.07 10.66 0.84
N PHE A 280 -5.76 10.84 2.12
CA PHE A 280 -4.71 11.75 2.57
C PHE A 280 -3.82 11.08 3.62
N LYS A 281 -2.62 11.62 3.85
CA LYS A 281 -1.67 11.11 4.84
C LYS A 281 -1.62 12.04 6.05
N TRP A 282 -1.65 11.48 7.26
CA TRP A 282 -1.29 12.21 8.47
C TRP A 282 -0.60 11.27 9.47
N TYR A 283 0.48 11.75 10.08
CA TYR A 283 1.30 11.03 11.06
C TYR A 283 1.61 9.57 10.66
N GLY A 284 1.96 9.37 9.39
CA GLY A 284 2.33 8.06 8.87
C GLY A 284 1.21 7.14 8.41
N ALA A 285 -0.03 7.46 8.78
CA ALA A 285 -1.22 6.72 8.37
C ALA A 285 -1.90 7.35 7.15
N TYR A 286 -2.50 6.51 6.30
CA TYR A 286 -3.33 6.92 5.17
C TYR A 286 -4.82 6.76 5.48
N PHE A 287 -5.57 7.85 5.37
CA PHE A 287 -7.00 7.92 5.65
C PHE A 287 -7.79 8.04 4.34
N GLU A 288 -8.68 7.09 4.07
CA GLU A 288 -9.57 7.12 2.90
C GLU A 288 -10.75 8.08 3.12
N PHE A 289 -11.03 8.95 2.16
CA PHE A 289 -12.10 9.95 2.27
C PHE A 289 -13.47 9.31 2.46
N GLU A 290 -13.76 8.20 1.79
CA GLU A 290 -15.04 7.50 1.91
C GLU A 290 -15.25 6.90 3.31
N LYS A 291 -14.21 6.32 3.92
CA LYS A 291 -14.31 5.80 5.30
C LYS A 291 -14.48 6.92 6.33
N MET A 292 -13.76 8.03 6.12
CA MET A 292 -13.90 9.22 6.97
C MET A 292 -15.30 9.83 6.84
N ARG A 293 -15.82 9.93 5.61
CA ARG A 293 -17.19 10.38 5.33
C ARG A 293 -18.20 9.48 6.02
N ALA A 294 -18.10 8.16 5.84
CA ALA A 294 -19.00 7.19 6.47
C ALA A 294 -18.97 7.29 8.00
N LEU A 295 -17.80 7.50 8.61
CA LEU A 295 -17.67 7.72 10.05
C LEU A 295 -18.40 9.00 10.49
N LEU A 296 -18.10 10.13 9.86
CA LEU A 296 -18.59 11.44 10.26
C LEU A 296 -20.07 11.64 9.91
N GLN A 297 -20.62 10.87 8.97
CA GLN A 297 -22.03 10.90 8.58
C GLN A 297 -22.86 9.80 9.25
N ALA A 298 -22.26 8.95 10.08
CA ALA A 298 -23.01 7.95 10.83
C ALA A 298 -24.03 8.63 11.75
N GLU A 299 -25.30 8.21 11.70
CA GLU A 299 -26.42 8.88 12.36
C GLU A 299 -26.16 9.07 13.87
N GLU A 300 -25.57 8.06 14.50
CA GLU A 300 -25.24 8.08 15.93
C GLU A 300 -24.21 9.17 16.29
N CYS A 301 -23.44 9.69 15.33
CA CYS A 301 -22.50 10.78 15.60
C CYS A 301 -23.20 12.13 15.76
N GLY A 302 -24.41 12.30 15.20
CA GLY A 302 -25.17 13.56 15.27
C GLY A 302 -24.42 14.76 14.69
N VAL A 303 -23.56 14.54 13.69
CA VAL A 303 -22.77 15.58 13.03
C VAL A 303 -23.58 16.16 11.87
N LEU A 304 -23.84 17.47 11.92
CA LEU A 304 -24.59 18.21 10.90
C LEU A 304 -23.68 18.70 9.77
N GLN A 305 -22.45 19.09 10.11
CA GLN A 305 -21.43 19.52 9.18
C GLN A 305 -20.06 19.22 9.76
N TRP A 306 -19.10 18.90 8.89
CA TRP A 306 -17.74 18.58 9.29
C TRP A 306 -16.71 19.14 8.31
N GLN A 307 -15.50 19.31 8.81
CA GLN A 307 -14.35 19.68 8.01
C GLN A 307 -13.09 19.11 8.64
N VAL A 308 -12.21 18.55 7.81
CA VAL A 308 -10.89 18.09 8.21
C VAL A 308 -9.86 18.98 7.54
N ILE A 309 -8.94 19.52 8.34
CA ILE A 309 -7.92 20.45 7.88
C ILE A 309 -6.56 19.83 8.17
N LEU A 310 -5.79 19.60 7.11
CA LEU A 310 -4.39 19.26 7.18
C LEU A 310 -3.58 20.56 7.13
N GLY A 311 -2.82 20.83 8.18
CA GLY A 311 -2.03 22.05 8.33
C GLY A 311 -0.62 21.76 8.78
N GLN A 312 0.07 22.81 9.23
CA GLN A 312 1.43 22.70 9.72
C GLN A 312 1.56 23.50 11.02
N LEU A 313 2.28 22.96 12.01
CA LEU A 313 2.57 23.66 13.24
C LEU A 313 3.61 24.74 12.97
N GLU A 314 3.29 26.00 13.25
CA GLU A 314 4.17 27.15 12.95
C GLU A 314 5.55 27.02 13.61
N SER A 315 5.63 26.42 14.80
CA SER A 315 6.87 26.32 15.58
C SER A 315 7.83 25.24 15.08
N SER A 316 7.34 24.16 14.47
CA SER A 316 8.15 22.96 14.16
C SER A 316 8.05 22.48 12.72
N GLY A 317 7.10 23.01 11.94
CA GLY A 317 6.83 22.52 10.61
C GLY A 317 6.15 21.13 10.60
N LEU A 318 5.73 20.60 11.75
CA LEU A 318 5.10 19.28 11.81
C LEU A 318 3.67 19.32 11.23
N PRO A 319 3.26 18.33 10.41
CA PRO A 319 1.88 18.22 9.93
C PRO A 319 0.87 18.12 11.08
N THR A 320 -0.13 19.01 11.08
CA THR A 320 -1.24 19.02 12.04
C THR A 320 -2.53 18.54 11.40
N LEU A 321 -3.41 17.93 12.19
CA LEU A 321 -4.75 17.51 11.75
C LEU A 321 -5.80 18.11 12.68
N GLN A 322 -6.67 18.95 12.13
CA GLN A 322 -7.79 19.52 12.85
C GLN A 322 -9.11 19.00 12.28
N VAL A 323 -10.00 18.53 13.17
CA VAL A 323 -11.35 18.10 12.82
C VAL A 323 -12.34 19.12 13.39
N ARG A 324 -13.07 19.83 12.55
CA ARG A 324 -14.14 20.74 12.95
C ARG A 324 -15.48 20.05 12.81
N LEU A 325 -16.31 20.14 13.85
CA LEU A 325 -17.60 19.44 13.92
C LEU A 325 -18.69 20.43 14.35
N LEU A 326 -19.75 20.51 13.55
CA LEU A 326 -21.02 21.12 13.95
C LEU A 326 -21.98 19.99 14.29
N ARG A 327 -22.54 19.99 15.50
CA ARG A 327 -23.39 18.90 15.99
C ARG A 327 -24.84 19.32 16.15
N ALA A 328 -25.71 18.33 16.04
CA ALA A 328 -27.08 18.43 16.50
C ALA A 328 -27.11 18.60 18.04
N PRO A 329 -28.20 19.17 18.58
CA PRO A 329 -28.44 19.14 20.02
C PRO A 329 -28.39 17.72 20.58
N SER A 330 -28.07 17.59 21.86
CA SER A 330 -28.00 16.27 22.53
C SER A 330 -29.36 15.55 22.48
N ARG A 331 -29.34 14.27 22.10
CA ARG A 331 -30.51 13.37 22.02
C ARG A 331 -30.09 11.97 22.47
N ALA A 332 -31.05 11.15 22.88
CA ALA A 332 -30.78 9.81 23.44
C ALA A 332 -30.13 8.83 22.44
N ASP A 333 -30.35 9.04 21.14
CA ASP A 333 -29.84 8.25 20.01
C ASP A 333 -28.49 8.74 19.47
N VAL A 334 -27.98 9.86 19.99
CA VAL A 334 -26.73 10.49 19.56
C VAL A 334 -25.65 10.27 20.63
N LEU A 335 -24.44 9.90 20.20
CA LEU A 335 -23.28 9.72 21.05
C LEU A 335 -23.00 10.98 21.89
N SER A 336 -22.54 10.79 23.13
CA SER A 336 -22.02 11.90 23.93
C SER A 336 -20.82 12.57 23.23
N GLU A 337 -20.48 13.79 23.64
CA GLU A 337 -19.30 14.47 23.10
C GLU A 337 -18.02 13.66 23.33
N GLU A 338 -17.87 13.08 24.52
CA GLU A 338 -16.72 12.25 24.88
C GLU A 338 -16.65 10.97 24.03
N GLN A 339 -17.79 10.33 23.77
CA GLN A 339 -17.86 9.15 22.92
C GLN A 339 -17.50 9.47 21.48
N LEU A 340 -17.99 10.59 20.94
CA LEU A 340 -17.65 11.04 19.60
C LEU A 340 -16.17 11.40 19.49
N VAL A 341 -15.64 12.17 20.46
CA VAL A 341 -14.21 12.51 20.54
C VAL A 341 -13.37 11.23 20.54
N LYS A 342 -13.71 10.26 21.37
CA LYS A 342 -13.02 8.96 21.40
C LYS A 342 -13.07 8.27 20.04
N ARG A 343 -14.25 8.22 19.40
CA ARG A 343 -14.43 7.57 18.08
C ARG A 343 -13.61 8.24 16.98
N VAL A 344 -13.62 9.56 16.90
CA VAL A 344 -12.84 10.35 15.94
C VAL A 344 -11.34 10.18 16.18
N ARG A 345 -10.90 10.22 17.45
CA ARG A 345 -9.49 9.98 17.82
C ARG A 345 -9.03 8.57 17.46
N THR A 346 -9.85 7.55 17.70
CA THR A 346 -9.55 6.17 17.31
C THR A 346 -9.42 6.05 15.79
N PHE A 347 -10.33 6.66 15.03
CA PHE A 347 -10.27 6.65 13.57
C PHE A 347 -8.96 7.24 13.06
N PHE A 348 -8.56 8.40 13.60
CA PHE A 348 -7.32 9.08 13.21
C PHE A 348 -6.06 8.54 13.87
N LEU A 349 -6.13 7.43 14.61
CA LEU A 349 -4.97 6.83 15.31
C LEU A 349 -4.24 7.86 16.19
N VAL A 350 -5.01 8.61 16.98
CA VAL A 350 -4.45 9.60 17.91
C VAL A 350 -3.91 8.88 19.14
N LEU A 351 -2.58 8.88 19.27
CA LEU A 351 -1.78 8.27 20.32
C LEU A 351 -1.10 9.36 21.16
N PRO A 352 -0.59 9.04 22.37
CA PRO A 352 0.12 10.01 23.21
C PRO A 352 1.24 10.75 22.47
N GLU A 353 1.92 10.09 21.52
CA GLU A 353 3.03 10.64 20.76
C GLU A 353 2.61 11.71 19.74
N ASN A 354 1.37 11.67 19.25
CA ASN A 354 0.88 12.57 18.19
C ASN A 354 -0.27 13.48 18.63
N GLU A 355 -0.73 13.36 19.87
CA GLU A 355 -1.83 14.16 20.40
C GLU A 355 -1.60 15.66 20.26
N HIS A 356 -0.37 16.12 20.46
CA HIS A 356 0.00 17.54 20.38
C HIS A 356 -0.15 18.17 18.98
N VAL A 357 -0.28 17.37 17.92
CA VAL A 357 -0.51 17.82 16.53
C VAL A 357 -1.92 17.49 16.03
N PHE A 358 -2.82 17.03 16.91
CA PHE A 358 -4.21 16.73 16.60
C PHE A 358 -5.17 17.61 17.40
N SER A 359 -6.27 18.07 16.79
CA SER A 359 -7.32 18.80 17.52
C SER A 359 -8.72 18.51 16.98
N ILE A 360 -9.70 18.53 17.89
CA ILE A 360 -11.13 18.54 17.55
C ILE A 360 -11.70 19.87 18.02
N VAL A 361 -12.45 20.54 17.14
CA VAL A 361 -13.08 21.83 17.43
C VAL A 361 -14.58 21.72 17.15
N PHE A 362 -15.39 21.84 18.21
CA PHE A 362 -16.83 21.96 18.06
C PHE A 362 -17.19 23.40 17.70
N VAL A 363 -17.75 23.59 16.51
CA VAL A 363 -18.14 24.91 16.02
C VAL A 363 -19.64 25.15 16.24
N LYS A 364 -20.01 26.40 16.48
CA LYS A 364 -21.40 26.78 16.81
C LYS A 364 -22.30 26.91 15.58
N ASN A 365 -21.72 27.25 14.44
CA ASN A 365 -22.43 27.54 13.21
C ASN A 365 -21.50 27.33 12.00
N LEU A 366 -22.00 27.65 10.81
CA LEU A 366 -21.26 27.47 9.57
C LEU A 366 -20.03 28.41 9.43
N ASP A 367 -19.91 29.47 10.24
CA ASP A 367 -18.82 30.46 10.14
C ASP A 367 -17.50 29.91 10.70
N GLY A 368 -17.58 28.84 11.50
CA GLY A 368 -16.40 28.10 11.94
C GLY A 368 -15.73 27.24 10.87
N PHE A 369 -16.25 27.19 9.64
CA PHE A 369 -15.71 26.37 8.55
C PHE A 369 -15.12 27.21 7.43
N GLU A 370 -14.09 26.70 6.77
CA GLU A 370 -13.66 27.24 5.48
C GLU A 370 -14.65 26.89 4.38
N ARG A 371 -14.91 27.87 3.51
CA ARG A 371 -15.90 27.77 2.43
C ARG A 371 -15.25 28.05 1.09
N SER A 372 -15.76 27.43 0.03
CA SER A 372 -15.33 27.70 -1.33
C SER A 372 -15.62 29.14 -1.72
N SER A 373 -14.67 29.79 -2.39
CA SER A 373 -14.79 31.18 -2.86
C SER A 373 -15.88 31.37 -3.91
N THR A 374 -16.22 30.31 -4.65
CA THR A 374 -17.19 30.35 -5.76
C THR A 374 -18.63 30.18 -5.31
N ALA A 375 -18.91 29.22 -4.43
CA ALA A 375 -20.28 28.82 -4.08
C ALA A 375 -20.59 28.96 -2.58
N GLY A 376 -19.62 29.39 -1.76
CA GLY A 376 -19.79 29.51 -0.32
C GLY A 376 -20.07 28.18 0.39
N LYS A 377 -19.76 27.04 -0.25
CA LYS A 377 -19.99 25.70 0.32
C LYS A 377 -18.85 25.34 1.27
N VAL A 378 -19.17 24.69 2.39
CA VAL A 378 -18.14 24.15 3.28
C VAL A 378 -17.27 23.15 2.52
N ILE A 379 -15.96 23.33 2.61
CA ILE A 379 -14.99 22.41 2.01
C ILE A 379 -14.69 21.33 3.05
N ASN A 380 -15.16 20.11 2.82
CA ASN A 380 -15.05 19.05 3.83
C ASN A 380 -13.60 18.62 4.12
N PHE A 381 -12.69 18.75 3.16
CA PHE A 381 -11.27 18.50 3.36
C PHE A 381 -10.44 19.66 2.81
N VAL A 382 -9.63 20.28 3.67
CA VAL A 382 -8.72 21.36 3.33
C VAL A 382 -7.30 20.86 3.53
N ASP A 383 -6.52 20.84 2.46
CA ASP A 383 -5.11 20.54 2.52
C ASP A 383 -4.32 21.84 2.40
N ARG A 384 -3.63 22.25 3.47
CA ARG A 384 -2.79 23.44 3.50
C ARG A 384 -1.30 23.11 3.41
N LEU A 385 -0.94 21.83 3.26
CA LEU A 385 0.46 21.41 3.07
C LEU A 385 0.91 21.55 1.61
N HIS A 386 -0.02 21.76 0.67
CA HIS A 386 0.22 21.71 -0.77
C HIS A 386 -0.47 22.84 -1.52
#